data_AF-A0A6C1QSB6-F1
#
_entry.id   AF-A0A6C1QSB6-F1
#
_cell.length_a   1.000
_cell.length_b   1.000
_cell.length_c   1.000
_cell.angle_alpha   90.00
_cell.angle_beta   90.00
_cell.angle_gamma   90.00
#
_symmetry.space_group_name_H-M   'P 1'
#
loop_
_entity.id
_entity.type
_entity.pdbx_description
1 polymer ?
#
loop_
_entity_poly.entity_id
_entity_poly.type
_entity_poly.pdbx_seq_one_letter_code
_entity_poly.pdbx_strand_id
1 'polypeptide(L)'
;MRVFVVTGHYGSGKSEFSVNLALVLRSREQSVALADVDVVNPYFRSREQRALLEHHGIRVIGNTMGVDRGVDIPAVSADVYGPLTDGTTTTVIDAGGDPVGARLLGSFRRLIPLNETEVLCVVNALRPSTRAVDGVIEQIQGIETASGLRISGLVNNTHLLEHTEVEQVLAGDLLCGAVTEQTGIPVRYVAAVKPVIDALPDDVAGERITIGMHLRDAWMLTAKEA
;
A
#
# COMPACT_ATOMS: atom_id res chain seq x y z
N MET A 1 2.97 9.94 -12.53
CA MET A 1 2.21 10.16 -11.28
C MET A 1 3.20 10.49 -10.19
N ARG A 2 2.85 11.39 -9.26
CA ARG A 2 3.75 11.85 -8.19
C ARG A 2 3.30 11.37 -6.82
N VAL A 3 2.00 11.23 -6.59
CA VAL A 3 1.46 10.78 -5.30
C VAL A 3 0.82 9.41 -5.47
N PHE A 4 1.18 8.47 -4.61
CA PHE A 4 0.63 7.12 -4.57
C PHE A 4 -0.06 6.92 -3.22
N VAL A 5 -1.38 6.80 -3.21
CA VAL A 5 -2.16 6.48 -2.00
C VAL A 5 -2.38 4.97 -1.97
N VAL A 6 -1.81 4.29 -0.98
CA VAL A 6 -1.94 2.83 -0.82
C VAL A 6 -3.00 2.54 0.25
N THR A 7 -4.06 1.83 -0.16
CA THR A 7 -5.20 1.49 0.69
C THR A 7 -5.72 0.07 0.40
N GLY A 8 -6.75 -0.41 1.11
CA GLY A 8 -7.26 -1.79 1.01
C GLY A 8 -7.42 -2.52 2.36
N HIS A 9 -7.98 -3.74 2.33
CA HIS A 9 -8.38 -4.46 3.54
C HIS A 9 -7.28 -4.59 4.60
N TYR A 10 -7.69 -4.76 5.86
CA TYR A 10 -6.76 -5.21 6.90
C TYR A 10 -6.09 -6.53 6.50
N GLY A 11 -4.78 -6.62 6.72
CA GLY A 11 -4.00 -7.80 6.38
C GLY A 11 -3.79 -8.05 4.88
N SER A 12 -4.17 -7.14 3.96
CA SER A 12 -3.86 -7.29 2.53
C SER A 12 -2.38 -7.02 2.17
N GLY A 13 -1.56 -6.62 3.14
CA GLY A 13 -0.12 -6.36 2.97
C GLY A 13 0.25 -4.95 2.51
N LYS A 14 -0.66 -3.97 2.69
CA LYS A 14 -0.44 -2.55 2.34
C LYS A 14 0.89 -1.97 2.79
N SER A 15 1.20 -2.02 4.08
CA SER A 15 2.39 -1.37 4.62
C SER A 15 3.68 -1.97 4.04
N GLU A 16 3.72 -3.29 3.86
CA GLU A 16 4.84 -3.97 3.21
C GLU A 16 4.94 -3.54 1.73
N PHE A 17 3.81 -3.51 1.02
CA PHE A 17 3.77 -3.02 -0.35
C PHE A 17 4.23 -1.55 -0.46
N SER A 18 3.81 -0.67 0.45
CA SER A 18 4.20 0.74 0.50
C SER A 18 5.72 0.92 0.66
N VAL A 19 6.36 0.13 1.52
CA VAL A 19 7.82 0.14 1.70
C VAL A 19 8.52 -0.28 0.39
N ASN A 20 8.10 -1.39 -0.21
CA ASN A 20 8.72 -1.90 -1.44
C ASN A 20 8.47 -0.96 -2.63
N LEU A 21 7.27 -0.36 -2.74
CA LEU A 21 6.96 0.65 -3.75
C LEU A 21 7.87 1.88 -3.60
N ALA A 22 8.08 2.37 -2.37
CA ALA A 22 8.98 3.51 -2.13
C ALA A 22 10.44 3.19 -2.52
N LEU A 23 10.92 1.97 -2.24
CA LEU A 23 12.25 1.52 -2.67
C LEU A 23 12.37 1.47 -4.21
N VAL A 24 11.36 0.93 -4.89
CA VAL A 24 11.32 0.90 -6.37
C VAL A 24 11.30 2.30 -6.94
N LEU A 25 10.42 3.19 -6.43
CA LEU A 25 10.33 4.57 -6.88
C LEU A 25 11.64 5.33 -6.64
N ARG A 26 12.34 5.08 -5.53
CA ARG A 26 13.61 5.74 -5.24
C ARG A 26 14.70 5.42 -6.26
N SER A 27 14.64 4.27 -6.92
CA SER A 27 15.56 3.91 -8.01
C SER A 27 15.32 4.72 -9.30
N ARG A 28 14.14 5.34 -9.44
CA ARG A 28 13.70 6.08 -10.63
C ARG A 28 13.61 7.59 -10.39
N GLU A 29 13.31 7.98 -9.15
CA GLU A 29 13.01 9.34 -8.74
C GLU A 29 14.11 9.93 -7.85
N GLN A 30 14.36 11.23 -7.99
CA GLN A 30 15.39 11.94 -7.21
C GLN A 30 14.98 12.16 -5.75
N SER A 31 13.70 12.46 -5.51
CA SER A 31 13.14 12.74 -4.18
C SER A 31 11.94 11.84 -3.94
N VAL A 32 12.01 11.02 -2.88
CA VAL A 32 10.92 10.12 -2.47
C VAL A 32 10.63 10.29 -0.98
N ALA A 33 9.34 10.37 -0.64
CA ALA A 33 8.87 10.34 0.73
C ALA A 33 7.85 9.20 0.93
N LEU A 34 7.88 8.59 2.12
CA LEU A 34 6.85 7.67 2.59
C LEU A 34 6.17 8.29 3.81
N ALA A 35 4.86 8.46 3.74
CA ALA A 35 4.01 8.95 4.82
C ALA A 35 3.16 7.80 5.39
N ASP A 36 3.46 7.38 6.62
CA ASP A 36 2.67 6.41 7.38
C ASP A 36 1.58 7.15 8.15
N VAL A 37 0.36 7.12 7.61
CA VAL A 37 -0.83 7.75 8.19
C VAL A 37 -1.85 6.72 8.67
N ASP A 38 -1.55 5.42 8.58
CA ASP A 38 -2.40 4.40 9.16
C ASP A 38 -2.38 4.58 10.70
N VAL A 39 -3.57 4.67 11.30
CA VAL A 39 -3.76 4.88 12.74
C VAL A 39 -4.28 3.62 13.44
N VAL A 40 -4.59 2.56 12.69
CA VAL A 40 -5.26 1.36 13.20
C VAL A 40 -4.32 0.19 13.47
N ASN A 41 -3.27 -0.03 12.67
CA ASN A 41 -2.37 -1.17 12.85
C ASN A 41 -1.16 -0.90 13.80
N PRO A 42 -1.20 -1.19 15.12
CA PRO A 42 -0.11 -0.81 16.02
C PRO A 42 1.20 -1.60 15.85
N TYR A 43 1.22 -2.70 15.07
CA TYR A 43 2.30 -3.70 15.10
C TYR A 43 3.15 -3.81 13.83
N PHE A 44 2.60 -3.50 12.65
CA PHE A 44 3.33 -3.65 11.39
C PHE A 44 3.23 -2.35 10.61
N ARG A 45 4.07 -1.39 10.99
CA ARG A 45 4.00 -0.03 10.49
C ARG A 45 5.14 0.22 9.52
N SER A 46 4.84 0.80 8.36
CA SER A 46 5.86 1.19 7.39
C SER A 46 6.93 2.11 8.00
N ARG A 47 6.59 2.90 9.03
CA ARG A 47 7.56 3.72 9.79
C ARG A 47 8.62 2.92 10.56
N GLU A 48 8.37 1.65 10.90
CA GLU A 48 9.36 0.81 11.62
C GLU A 48 10.58 0.55 10.74
N GLN A 49 10.42 0.65 9.41
CA GLN A 49 11.50 0.56 8.43
C GLN A 49 12.19 1.90 8.17
N ARG A 50 12.07 2.88 9.08
CA ARG A 50 12.69 4.20 8.93
C ARG A 50 14.17 4.11 8.60
N ALA A 51 14.94 3.34 9.35
CA ALA A 51 16.39 3.20 9.13
C ALA A 51 16.71 2.65 7.74
N LEU A 52 15.97 1.63 7.27
CA LEU A 52 16.11 1.06 5.93
C LEU A 52 15.78 2.10 4.85
N LEU A 53 14.67 2.80 4.98
CA LEU A 53 14.18 3.78 4.01
C LEU A 53 15.12 5.01 3.94
N GLU A 54 15.52 5.55 5.09
CA GLU A 54 16.43 6.69 5.16
C GLU A 54 17.83 6.35 4.65
N HIS A 55 18.30 5.11 4.86
CA HIS A 55 19.54 4.62 4.25
C HIS A 55 19.50 4.66 2.71
N HIS A 56 18.33 4.45 2.11
CA HIS A 56 18.12 4.59 0.66
C HIS A 56 17.79 6.04 0.23
N GLY A 57 17.85 7.01 1.16
CA GLY A 57 17.54 8.41 0.91
C GLY A 57 16.04 8.67 0.73
N ILE A 58 15.18 7.83 1.30
CA ILE A 58 13.73 8.04 1.33
C ILE A 58 13.37 8.75 2.64
N ARG A 59 12.67 9.88 2.54
CA ARG A 59 12.18 10.62 3.72
C ARG A 59 10.99 9.88 4.33
N VAL A 60 11.07 9.50 5.60
CA VAL A 60 9.96 8.85 6.31
C VAL A 60 9.22 9.85 7.19
N ILE A 61 7.91 9.95 6.98
CA ILE A 61 6.99 10.79 7.73
C ILE A 61 6.04 9.87 8.48
N GLY A 62 5.90 10.05 9.79
CA GLY A 62 4.94 9.31 10.60
C GLY A 62 4.47 10.18 11.77
N ASN A 63 3.45 9.74 12.49
CA ASN A 63 3.01 10.45 13.70
C ASN A 63 4.16 10.56 14.70
N THR A 64 4.48 11.79 15.07
CA THR A 64 5.33 12.14 16.21
C THR A 64 4.59 11.70 17.48
N MET A 65 4.87 10.50 17.97
CA MET A 65 4.48 10.12 19.32
C MET A 65 5.22 11.05 20.29
N GLY A 66 4.56 12.10 20.77
CA GLY A 66 5.15 12.97 21.80
C GLY A 66 4.56 14.37 21.98
N VAL A 67 3.81 14.94 21.03
CA VAL A 67 3.34 16.33 21.15
C VAL A 67 1.93 16.48 20.60
N ASP A 68 0.93 16.09 21.40
CA ASP A 68 -0.17 16.99 21.75
C ASP A 68 -1.22 16.25 22.59
N ARG A 69 -1.38 16.78 23.81
CA ARG A 69 -2.47 16.40 24.71
C ARG A 69 -3.75 17.03 24.17
N GLY A 70 -4.72 16.21 23.77
CA GLY A 70 -6.13 16.62 23.79
C GLY A 70 -6.78 17.05 22.48
N VAL A 71 -6.33 16.58 21.30
CA VAL A 71 -7.09 16.74 20.05
C VAL A 71 -7.52 15.36 19.54
N ASP A 72 -8.84 15.13 19.51
CA ASP A 72 -9.52 13.87 19.12
C ASP A 72 -9.42 13.51 17.61
N ILE A 73 -8.42 14.03 16.91
CA ILE A 73 -8.13 13.71 15.52
C ILE A 73 -6.68 13.25 15.47
N PRO A 74 -6.37 12.05 14.94
CA PRO A 74 -4.98 11.64 14.79
C PRO A 74 -4.22 12.69 13.99
N ALA A 75 -3.31 13.40 14.66
CA ALA A 75 -2.52 14.44 14.06
C ALA A 75 -1.50 13.80 13.11
N VAL A 76 -1.89 13.57 11.86
CA VAL A 76 -0.92 13.32 10.79
C VAL A 76 0.07 14.48 10.82
N SER A 77 1.36 14.17 10.93
CA SER A 77 2.40 15.18 11.05
C SER A 77 2.24 16.24 9.95
N ALA A 78 2.37 17.51 10.32
CA ALA A 78 2.43 18.63 9.37
C ALA A 78 3.57 18.48 8.34
N ASP A 79 4.50 17.54 8.57
CA ASP A 79 5.54 17.18 7.62
C ASP A 79 5.00 16.56 6.32
N VAL A 80 3.77 16.03 6.30
CA VAL A 80 3.17 15.47 5.07
C VAL A 80 2.85 16.55 4.02
N TYR A 81 2.64 17.81 4.45
CA TYR A 81 2.22 18.88 3.55
C TYR A 81 3.29 19.23 2.51
N GLY A 82 4.57 19.25 2.91
CA GLY A 82 5.68 19.63 2.03
C GLY A 82 5.76 18.73 0.79
N PRO A 83 5.96 17.40 0.96
CA PRO A 83 6.04 16.47 -0.17
C PRO A 83 4.82 16.46 -1.08
N LEU A 84 3.63 16.75 -0.56
CA LEU A 84 2.40 16.81 -1.36
C LEU A 84 2.32 18.08 -2.21
N THR A 85 2.83 19.20 -1.70
CA THR A 85 2.66 20.53 -2.33
C THR A 85 3.88 21.04 -3.10
N ASP A 86 5.07 20.47 -2.90
CA ASP A 86 6.33 20.96 -3.51
C ASP A 86 6.47 20.69 -5.03
N GLY A 87 5.61 19.85 -5.61
CA GLY A 87 5.62 19.53 -7.04
C GLY A 87 6.80 18.66 -7.51
N THR A 88 7.71 18.27 -6.63
CA THR A 88 8.98 17.61 -6.99
C THR A 88 9.23 16.31 -6.24
N THR A 89 8.60 16.12 -5.08
CA THR A 89 8.75 14.89 -4.28
C THR A 89 7.69 13.87 -4.65
N THR A 90 8.15 12.68 -5.05
CA THR A 90 7.29 11.52 -5.23
C THR A 90 6.91 10.96 -3.85
N THR A 91 5.63 10.86 -3.55
CA THR A 91 5.13 10.55 -2.20
C THR A 91 4.28 9.30 -2.20
N VAL A 92 4.63 8.33 -1.35
CA VAL A 92 3.80 7.15 -1.04
C VAL A 92 3.09 7.39 0.29
N ILE A 93 1.76 7.35 0.30
CA ILE A 93 0.93 7.47 1.50
C ILE A 93 0.40 6.08 1.87
N ASP A 94 0.86 5.53 3.00
CA ASP A 94 0.34 4.30 3.58
C ASP A 94 -0.88 4.63 4.45
N ALA A 95 -2.08 4.49 3.88
CA ALA A 95 -3.29 5.12 4.39
C ALA A 95 -4.14 4.25 5.34
N GLY A 96 -3.75 2.99 5.52
CA GLY A 96 -4.69 2.01 6.04
C GLY A 96 -5.86 1.80 5.07
N GLY A 97 -6.81 0.95 5.43
CA GLY A 97 -8.00 0.74 4.59
C GLY A 97 -9.19 0.21 5.37
N ASP A 98 -9.18 0.46 6.67
CA ASP A 98 -10.39 0.45 7.47
C ASP A 98 -11.13 1.81 7.29
N PRO A 99 -12.40 1.91 7.69
CA PRO A 99 -13.15 3.16 7.58
C PRO A 99 -12.49 4.36 8.28
N VAL A 100 -11.68 4.16 9.33
CA VAL A 100 -10.97 5.24 10.02
C VAL A 100 -9.80 5.76 9.18
N GLY A 101 -8.94 4.86 8.66
CA GLY A 101 -7.86 5.24 7.75
C GLY A 101 -8.37 5.91 6.46
N ALA A 102 -9.45 5.39 5.89
CA ALA A 102 -10.07 5.99 4.70
C ALA A 102 -10.65 7.39 4.98
N ARG A 103 -11.25 7.63 6.15
CA ARG A 103 -11.72 8.97 6.55
C ARG A 103 -10.58 9.96 6.75
N LEU A 104 -9.44 9.48 7.25
CA LEU A 104 -8.24 10.29 7.40
C LEU A 104 -7.69 10.75 6.04
N LEU A 105 -7.76 9.92 4.99
CA LEU A 105 -7.46 10.38 3.63
C LEU A 105 -8.39 11.52 3.18
N GLY A 106 -9.66 11.46 3.57
CA GLY A 106 -10.65 12.50 3.27
C GLY A 106 -10.28 13.87 3.84
N SER A 107 -9.61 13.95 4.99
CA SER A 107 -9.20 15.23 5.58
C SER A 107 -8.06 15.91 4.81
N PHE A 108 -7.18 15.15 4.17
CA PHE A 108 -6.07 15.67 3.34
C PHE A 108 -6.41 15.78 1.85
N ARG A 109 -7.61 15.37 1.42
CA ARG A 109 -8.03 15.38 0.01
C ARG A 109 -7.78 16.71 -0.71
N ARG A 110 -7.91 17.85 -0.02
CA ARG A 110 -7.68 19.18 -0.61
C ARG A 110 -6.21 19.48 -0.94
N LEU A 111 -5.28 18.75 -0.32
CA LEU A 111 -3.84 18.87 -0.49
C LEU A 111 -3.31 17.88 -1.52
N ILE A 112 -4.07 16.82 -1.78
CA ILE A 112 -3.71 15.77 -2.73
C ILE A 112 -3.90 16.33 -4.15
N PRO A 113 -2.82 16.41 -4.96
CA PRO A 113 -2.89 16.86 -6.35
C PRO A 113 -3.57 15.77 -7.19
N LEU A 114 -4.91 15.81 -7.30
CA LEU A 114 -5.71 14.71 -7.87
C LEU A 114 -5.24 14.29 -9.29
N ASN A 115 -4.78 15.23 -10.12
CA ASN A 115 -4.29 14.95 -11.47
C ASN A 115 -2.91 14.25 -11.52
N GLU A 116 -2.21 14.22 -10.39
CA GLU A 116 -0.90 13.59 -10.22
C GLU A 116 -0.95 12.44 -9.21
N THR A 117 -2.15 12.04 -8.79
CA THR A 117 -2.36 11.03 -7.75
C THR A 117 -2.90 9.74 -8.33
N GLU A 118 -2.30 8.65 -7.90
CA GLU A 118 -2.78 7.30 -8.12
C GLU A 118 -3.23 6.69 -6.79
N VAL A 119 -4.49 6.26 -6.72
CA VAL A 119 -5.06 5.61 -5.53
C VAL A 119 -5.13 4.12 -5.79
N LEU A 120 -4.29 3.38 -5.07
CA LEU A 120 -4.04 1.96 -5.24
C LEU A 120 -4.79 1.15 -4.18
N CYS A 121 -5.65 0.25 -4.63
CA CYS A 121 -6.35 -0.71 -3.76
C CYS A 121 -5.59 -2.04 -3.74
N VAL A 122 -5.01 -2.38 -2.59
CA VAL A 122 -4.26 -3.63 -2.37
C VAL A 122 -5.22 -4.77 -2.05
N VAL A 123 -5.20 -5.78 -2.91
CA VAL A 123 -6.07 -6.96 -2.87
C VAL A 123 -5.24 -8.19 -2.50
N ASN A 124 -5.75 -8.98 -1.56
CA ASN A 124 -5.23 -10.32 -1.28
C ASN A 124 -6.41 -11.30 -1.37
N ALA A 125 -6.46 -12.07 -2.46
CA ALA A 125 -7.59 -12.97 -2.77
C ALA A 125 -7.79 -14.11 -1.75
N LEU A 126 -6.88 -14.28 -0.79
CA LEU A 126 -7.01 -15.31 0.25
C LEU A 126 -7.77 -14.80 1.49
N ARG A 127 -8.04 -13.49 1.58
CA ARG A 127 -8.84 -12.92 2.67
C ARG A 127 -10.33 -13.18 2.44
N PRO A 128 -11.11 -13.52 3.49
CA PRO A 128 -12.55 -13.80 3.34
C PRO A 128 -13.33 -12.68 2.63
N SER A 129 -13.02 -11.43 2.93
CA SER A 129 -13.70 -10.24 2.39
C SER A 129 -13.35 -9.91 0.93
N THR A 130 -12.25 -10.43 0.40
CA THR A 130 -11.76 -10.11 -0.95
C THR A 130 -11.44 -11.35 -1.76
N ARG A 131 -12.05 -12.50 -1.42
CA ARG A 131 -11.90 -13.77 -2.17
C ARG A 131 -12.69 -13.81 -3.47
N ALA A 132 -13.68 -12.94 -3.63
CA ALA A 132 -14.55 -12.87 -4.80
C ALA A 132 -14.66 -11.43 -5.32
N VAL A 133 -15.02 -11.30 -6.60
CA VAL A 133 -15.09 -10.02 -7.32
C VAL A 133 -15.96 -9.01 -6.58
N ASP A 134 -17.16 -9.43 -6.17
CA ASP A 134 -18.12 -8.57 -5.45
C ASP A 134 -17.53 -8.00 -4.16
N GLY A 135 -16.78 -8.80 -3.41
CA GLY A 135 -16.14 -8.35 -2.17
C GLY A 135 -15.03 -7.33 -2.41
N VAL A 136 -14.28 -7.48 -3.50
CA VAL A 136 -13.29 -6.47 -3.92
C VAL A 136 -13.97 -5.17 -4.35
N ILE A 137 -15.08 -5.26 -5.11
CA ILE A 137 -15.87 -4.09 -5.54
C ILE A 137 -16.50 -3.39 -4.34
N GLU A 138 -17.06 -4.12 -3.38
CA GLU A 138 -17.61 -3.57 -2.14
C GLU A 138 -16.53 -2.82 -1.35
N GLN A 139 -15.33 -3.40 -1.24
CA GLN A 139 -14.19 -2.73 -0.61
C GLN A 139 -13.83 -1.42 -1.33
N ILE A 140 -13.74 -1.44 -2.67
CA ILE A 140 -13.45 -0.24 -3.47
C ILE A 140 -14.49 0.84 -3.16
N GLN A 141 -15.78 0.52 -3.26
CA GLN A 141 -16.87 1.46 -3.00
C GLN A 141 -16.85 2.01 -1.57
N GLY A 142 -16.55 1.17 -0.57
CA GLY A 142 -16.43 1.58 0.82
C GLY A 142 -15.30 2.59 1.04
N ILE A 143 -14.13 2.33 0.44
CA ILE A 143 -12.97 3.23 0.51
C ILE A 143 -13.26 4.54 -0.22
N GLU A 144 -13.84 4.48 -1.43
CA GLU A 144 -14.19 5.70 -2.18
C GLU A 144 -15.20 6.57 -1.43
N THR A 145 -16.20 5.93 -0.82
CA THR A 145 -17.23 6.63 -0.02
C THR A 145 -16.62 7.29 1.21
N ALA A 146 -15.73 6.59 1.93
CA ALA A 146 -15.15 7.10 3.16
C ALA A 146 -14.05 8.17 2.93
N SER A 147 -13.26 8.05 1.86
CA SER A 147 -12.15 8.96 1.55
C SER A 147 -12.54 10.11 0.61
N GLY A 148 -13.58 9.92 -0.20
CA GLY A 148 -13.92 10.83 -1.30
C GLY A 148 -12.90 10.83 -2.43
N LEU A 149 -11.97 9.88 -2.46
CA LEU A 149 -11.00 9.64 -3.53
C LEU A 149 -11.48 8.49 -4.40
N ARG A 150 -11.18 8.52 -5.71
CA ARG A 150 -11.48 7.41 -6.62
C ARG A 150 -10.31 6.44 -6.69
N ILE A 151 -10.57 5.14 -6.61
CA ILE A 151 -9.55 4.12 -6.84
C ILE A 151 -9.20 4.13 -8.33
N SER A 152 -7.91 4.20 -8.64
CA SER A 152 -7.39 4.29 -10.01
C SER A 152 -6.48 3.11 -10.40
N GLY A 153 -6.25 2.18 -9.47
CA GLY A 153 -5.45 0.99 -9.73
C GLY A 153 -5.63 -0.11 -8.68
N LEU A 154 -5.54 -1.35 -9.12
CA LEU A 154 -5.47 -2.53 -8.26
C LEU A 154 -4.03 -2.99 -8.08
N VAL A 155 -3.73 -3.51 -6.90
CA VAL A 155 -2.49 -4.22 -6.61
C VAL A 155 -2.85 -5.65 -6.23
N ASN A 156 -2.47 -6.62 -7.07
CA ASN A 156 -2.56 -8.02 -6.71
C ASN A 156 -1.40 -8.35 -5.75
N ASN A 157 -1.71 -8.45 -4.47
CA ASN A 157 -0.79 -8.89 -3.41
C ASN A 157 -1.35 -10.15 -2.74
N THR A 158 -1.74 -11.14 -3.56
CA THR A 158 -2.29 -12.40 -3.07
C THR A 158 -1.16 -13.26 -2.51
N HIS A 159 -1.12 -13.39 -1.19
CA HIS A 159 0.01 -14.00 -0.49
C HIS A 159 -0.42 -14.86 0.72
N LEU A 160 0.38 -15.90 0.98
CA LEU A 160 0.51 -16.63 2.24
C LEU A 160 1.87 -16.39 2.89
N LEU A 161 2.44 -15.19 2.66
CA LEU A 161 3.72 -14.78 3.23
C LEU A 161 4.84 -15.67 2.68
N GLU A 162 5.64 -16.30 3.54
CA GLU A 162 6.69 -17.25 3.12
C GLU A 162 6.16 -18.50 2.42
N HIS A 163 4.87 -18.80 2.55
CA HIS A 163 4.20 -19.92 1.87
C HIS A 163 3.49 -19.49 0.58
N THR A 164 3.81 -18.29 0.07
CA THR A 164 3.24 -17.85 -1.21
C THR A 164 3.90 -18.61 -2.35
N GLU A 165 3.08 -19.19 -3.20
CA GLU A 165 3.43 -19.91 -4.42
C GLU A 165 2.82 -19.18 -5.64
N VAL A 166 3.25 -19.58 -6.84
CA VAL A 166 2.84 -18.97 -8.11
C VAL A 166 1.32 -19.07 -8.30
N GLU A 167 0.74 -20.19 -7.92
CA GLU A 167 -0.67 -20.51 -8.10
C GLU A 167 -1.58 -19.52 -7.38
N GLN A 168 -1.22 -19.11 -6.16
CA GLN A 168 -2.04 -18.13 -5.43
C GLN A 168 -1.94 -16.74 -6.05
N VAL A 169 -0.76 -16.35 -6.56
CA VAL A 169 -0.60 -15.06 -7.24
C VAL A 169 -1.40 -15.03 -8.54
N LEU A 170 -1.37 -16.12 -9.33
CA LEU A 170 -2.17 -16.25 -10.56
C LEU A 170 -3.67 -16.27 -10.29
N ALA A 171 -4.12 -16.94 -9.23
CA ALA A 171 -5.52 -16.88 -8.82
C ALA A 171 -5.95 -15.45 -8.45
N GLY A 172 -5.06 -14.70 -7.80
CA GLY A 172 -5.24 -13.26 -7.54
C GLY A 172 -5.28 -12.43 -8.82
N ASP A 173 -4.45 -12.76 -9.82
CA ASP A 173 -4.38 -12.03 -11.08
C ASP A 173 -5.67 -12.17 -11.88
N LEU A 174 -6.21 -13.40 -11.96
CA LEU A 174 -7.52 -13.68 -12.55
C LEU A 174 -8.65 -12.93 -11.83
N LEU A 175 -8.64 -12.92 -10.49
CA LEU A 175 -9.64 -12.19 -9.71
C LEU A 175 -9.56 -10.68 -9.99
N CYS A 176 -8.37 -10.09 -9.96
CA CYS A 176 -8.17 -8.68 -10.25
C CYS A 176 -8.56 -8.33 -11.70
N GLY A 177 -8.27 -9.21 -12.67
CA GLY A 177 -8.72 -9.07 -14.06
C GLY A 177 -10.24 -9.00 -14.16
N ALA A 178 -10.96 -9.90 -13.48
CA ALA A 178 -12.42 -9.87 -13.46
C ALA A 178 -12.99 -8.60 -12.78
N VAL A 179 -12.31 -8.07 -11.76
CA VAL A 179 -12.66 -6.76 -11.16
C VAL A 179 -12.42 -5.63 -12.17
N THR A 180 -11.30 -5.67 -12.91
CA THR A 180 -11.00 -4.70 -13.97
C THR A 180 -12.07 -4.72 -15.06
N GLU A 181 -12.54 -5.89 -15.50
CA GLU A 181 -13.61 -6.01 -16.50
C GLU A 181 -14.91 -5.32 -16.06
N GLN A 182 -15.27 -5.42 -14.77
CA GLN A 182 -16.52 -4.84 -14.26
C GLN A 182 -16.40 -3.35 -13.92
N THR A 183 -15.22 -2.88 -13.51
CA THR A 183 -15.03 -1.53 -12.95
C THR A 183 -14.27 -0.59 -13.85
N GLY A 184 -13.53 -1.13 -14.82
CA GLY A 184 -12.55 -0.38 -15.63
C GLY A 184 -11.28 0.01 -14.88
N ILE A 185 -11.12 -0.37 -13.60
CA ILE A 185 -9.93 -0.05 -12.80
C ILE A 185 -8.82 -1.03 -13.18
N PRO A 186 -7.68 -0.57 -13.73
CA PRO A 186 -6.63 -1.47 -14.20
C PRO A 186 -5.86 -2.12 -13.05
N VAL A 187 -5.32 -3.32 -13.30
CA VAL A 187 -4.28 -3.90 -12.45
C VAL A 187 -2.98 -3.15 -12.72
N ARG A 188 -2.43 -2.51 -11.69
CA ARG A 188 -1.23 -1.68 -11.80
C ARG A 188 0.02 -2.45 -11.41
N TYR A 189 -0.09 -3.26 -10.37
CA TYR A 189 1.04 -4.01 -9.83
C TYR A 189 0.64 -5.43 -9.46
N VAL A 190 1.58 -6.35 -9.64
CA VAL A 190 1.56 -7.70 -9.09
C VAL A 190 2.74 -7.81 -8.12
N ALA A 191 2.43 -8.06 -6.86
CA ALA A 191 3.39 -8.06 -5.77
C ALA A 191 3.52 -9.47 -5.17
N ALA A 192 4.76 -9.96 -5.08
CA ALA A 192 5.08 -11.23 -4.45
C ALA A 192 6.55 -11.28 -4.03
N VAL A 193 6.92 -12.30 -3.24
CA VAL A 193 8.32 -12.56 -2.89
C VAL A 193 9.14 -12.93 -4.13
N LYS A 194 10.44 -12.62 -4.11
CA LYS A 194 11.33 -12.76 -5.28
C LYS A 194 11.24 -14.11 -6.02
N PRO A 195 11.28 -15.27 -5.33
CA PRO A 195 11.22 -16.55 -6.03
C PRO A 195 9.92 -16.74 -6.83
N VAL A 196 8.81 -16.16 -6.35
CA VAL A 196 7.52 -16.23 -7.03
C VAL A 196 7.49 -15.26 -8.20
N ILE A 197 7.94 -14.00 -8.02
CA ILE A 197 8.02 -13.00 -9.11
C ILE A 197 8.85 -13.50 -10.29
N ASP A 198 9.98 -14.15 -10.01
CA ASP A 198 10.88 -14.69 -11.03
C ASP A 198 10.25 -15.89 -11.78
N ALA A 199 9.27 -16.58 -11.16
CA ALA A 199 8.58 -17.74 -11.72
C ALA A 199 7.21 -17.40 -12.35
N LEU A 200 6.72 -16.16 -12.23
CA LEU A 200 5.48 -15.72 -12.86
C LEU A 200 5.62 -15.67 -14.39
N PRO A 201 4.55 -15.98 -15.13
CA PRO A 201 4.53 -15.82 -16.58
C PRO A 201 4.55 -14.33 -16.97
N ASP A 202 4.93 -14.05 -18.23
CA ASP A 202 5.12 -12.70 -18.75
C ASP A 202 3.83 -11.92 -19.02
N ASP A 203 2.69 -12.60 -19.03
CA ASP A 203 1.38 -12.06 -19.36
C ASP A 203 0.54 -11.64 -18.13
N VAL A 204 1.12 -11.62 -16.92
CA VAL A 204 0.45 -11.06 -15.74
C VAL A 204 0.09 -9.59 -15.95
N ALA A 205 -1.07 -9.17 -15.44
CA ALA A 205 -1.70 -7.91 -15.84
C ALA A 205 -0.96 -6.63 -15.38
N GLY A 206 -0.19 -6.70 -14.28
CA GLY A 206 0.44 -5.53 -13.65
C GLY A 206 1.97 -5.55 -13.65
N GLU A 207 2.58 -4.39 -13.36
CA GLU A 207 4.02 -4.28 -13.17
C GLU A 207 4.47 -5.11 -11.96
N ARG A 208 5.53 -5.90 -12.13
CA ARG A 208 6.05 -6.80 -11.08
C ARG A 208 6.76 -6.00 -10.00
N ILE A 209 6.32 -6.15 -8.74
CA ILE A 209 7.00 -5.62 -7.56
C ILE A 209 7.46 -6.78 -6.69
N THR A 210 8.76 -6.82 -6.42
CA THR A 210 9.34 -7.79 -5.46
C THR A 210 9.12 -7.30 -4.04
N ILE A 211 8.64 -8.20 -3.17
CA ILE A 211 8.41 -7.96 -1.75
C ILE A 211 9.56 -8.52 -0.92
N GLY A 212 10.22 -7.66 -0.13
CA GLY A 212 11.35 -8.01 0.73
C GLY A 212 11.01 -8.50 2.14
N MET A 213 9.74 -8.49 2.55
CA MET A 213 9.27 -8.91 3.89
C MET A 213 9.92 -8.12 5.03
N HIS A 214 10.08 -6.81 4.85
CA HIS A 214 10.82 -5.92 5.74
C HIS A 214 10.16 -5.72 7.12
N LEU A 215 8.83 -5.78 7.19
CA LEU A 215 8.09 -5.50 8.43
C LEU A 215 8.09 -6.65 9.45
N ARG A 216 8.90 -7.68 9.25
CA ARG A 216 8.99 -8.81 10.17
C ARG A 216 10.41 -8.93 10.68
N ASP A 217 10.52 -9.09 11.99
CA ASP A 217 11.78 -9.47 12.61
C ASP A 217 12.27 -10.82 12.06
N ALA A 218 13.59 -10.92 11.91
CA ALA A 218 14.25 -12.12 11.41
C ALA A 218 13.84 -13.41 12.19
N TRP A 219 13.52 -13.30 13.49
CA TRP A 219 13.11 -14.45 14.30
C TRP A 219 11.72 -15.00 13.95
N MET A 220 10.82 -14.18 13.38
CA MET A 220 9.50 -14.62 12.90
C MET A 220 9.59 -15.38 11.57
N LEU A 221 10.71 -15.24 10.85
CA LEU A 221 10.97 -15.92 9.58
C LEU A 221 11.73 -17.25 9.77
N THR A 222 12.26 -17.51 10.97
CA THR A 222 13.07 -18.69 11.30
C THR A 222 12.33 -19.75 12.12
N ALA A 223 11.01 -19.68 12.29
CA ALA A 223 10.23 -20.68 13.03
C ALA A 223 10.08 -22.03 12.28
N LYS A 224 11.03 -22.36 11.40
CA LYS A 224 11.11 -23.60 10.62
C LYS A 224 12.12 -24.63 11.15
N GLU A 225 12.75 -24.39 12.30
CA GLU A 225 13.73 -25.32 12.88
C GLU A 225 13.46 -25.66 14.36
N ALA A 226 12.21 -26.00 14.70
CA ALA A 226 11.89 -26.67 15.97
C ALA A 226 10.98 -27.88 15.74
#